data_AF-A0A921I1Q1-F1
#
_entry.id   AF-A0A921I1Q1-F1
#
_cell.length_a   1.000
_cell.length_b   1.000
_cell.length_c   1.000
_cell.angle_alpha   90.00
_cell.angle_beta   90.00
_cell.angle_gamma   90.00
#
_symmetry.space_group_name_H-M   'P 1'
#
loop_
_entity.id
_entity.type
_entity.pdbx_description
1 polymer ?
#
loop_
_entity_poly.entity_id
_entity_poly.type
_entity_poly.pdbx_seq_one_letter_code
_entity_poly.pdbx_strand_id
1 'polypeptide(L)'
;MQMDRSDTEKRRRKLLAQTRSLYSERHSAPAVHPRYRNAYNSIYGDREDEEPASTFGLRVVFCCLLFIGFVMMDNYDLKVADVSSSQITEAVKDGVDVQAVWQELQNFAGQEDVP
;
A
#
# COMPACT_ATOMS: atom_id res chain seq x y z
N MET A 1 -5.73 -68.48 -26.91
CA MET A 1 -6.60 -68.13 -25.78
C MET A 1 -7.04 -66.69 -26.00
N GLN A 2 -8.21 -66.50 -26.60
CA GLN A 2 -8.79 -65.16 -26.75
C GLN A 2 -9.15 -64.71 -25.34
N MET A 3 -8.46 -63.69 -24.86
CA MET A 3 -8.74 -63.14 -23.55
C MET A 3 -10.15 -62.58 -23.61
N ASP A 4 -11.06 -63.15 -22.82
CA ASP A 4 -12.44 -62.71 -22.83
C ASP A 4 -12.45 -61.21 -22.56
N ARG A 5 -13.14 -60.49 -23.44
CA ARG A 5 -13.19 -59.04 -23.43
C ARG A 5 -13.68 -58.56 -22.06
N SER A 6 -14.59 -59.32 -21.45
CA SER A 6 -15.13 -59.08 -20.11
C SER A 6 -14.05 -59.09 -19.02
N ASP A 7 -13.13 -60.05 -19.01
CA ASP A 7 -12.13 -60.16 -17.95
C ASP A 7 -10.98 -59.16 -18.11
N THR A 8 -10.64 -58.83 -19.35
CA THR A 8 -9.70 -57.74 -19.65
C THR A 8 -10.27 -56.38 -19.21
N GLU A 9 -11.55 -56.13 -19.50
CA GLU A 9 -12.24 -54.91 -19.10
C GLU A 9 -12.36 -54.78 -17.57
N LYS A 10 -12.65 -55.88 -16.86
CA LYS A 10 -12.67 -55.91 -15.38
C LYS A 10 -11.30 -55.57 -14.79
N ARG A 11 -10.20 -56.12 -15.34
CA ARG A 11 -8.85 -55.82 -14.85
C ARG A 11 -8.46 -54.37 -15.10
N ARG A 12 -8.78 -53.82 -16.28
CA ARG A 12 -8.56 -52.40 -16.61
C ARG A 12 -9.32 -51.48 -15.67
N ARG A 13 -10.59 -51.79 -15.37
CA ARG A 13 -11.41 -51.01 -14.42
C ARG A 13 -10.82 -51.02 -13.01
N LYS A 14 -10.36 -52.19 -12.53
CA LYS A 14 -9.73 -52.31 -11.20
C LYS A 14 -8.44 -51.50 -11.09
N LEU A 15 -7.58 -51.52 -12.12
CA LEU A 15 -6.36 -50.71 -12.14
C LEU A 15 -6.66 -49.21 -12.16
N LEU A 16 -7.61 -48.76 -12.98
CA LEU A 16 -8.01 -47.36 -13.02
C LEU A 16 -8.62 -46.87 -11.70
N ALA A 17 -9.38 -47.73 -11.01
CA ALA A 17 -9.94 -47.43 -9.70
C ALA A 17 -8.83 -47.25 -8.65
N GLN A 18 -7.81 -48.12 -8.65
CA GLN A 18 -6.65 -47.99 -7.76
C GLN A 18 -5.79 -46.75 -8.06
N THR A 19 -5.58 -46.41 -9.34
CA THR A 19 -4.89 -45.17 -9.69
C THR A 19 -5.70 -43.96 -9.23
N ARG A 20 -7.01 -43.94 -9.47
CA ARG A 20 -7.86 -42.82 -9.07
C ARG A 20 -7.86 -42.62 -7.55
N SER A 21 -7.91 -43.69 -6.76
CA SER A 21 -7.87 -43.59 -5.29
C SER A 21 -6.54 -43.03 -4.78
N LEU A 22 -5.41 -43.45 -5.37
CA LEU A 22 -4.08 -42.96 -4.99
C LEU A 22 -3.90 -41.45 -5.24
N TYR A 23 -4.44 -40.94 -6.35
CA TYR A 23 -4.38 -39.50 -6.65
C TYR A 23 -5.45 -38.68 -5.92
N SER A 24 -6.62 -39.26 -5.61
CA SER A 24 -7.67 -38.57 -4.85
C SER A 24 -7.32 -38.36 -3.37
N GLU A 25 -6.55 -39.28 -2.77
CA GLU A 25 -6.08 -39.13 -1.39
C GLU A 25 -5.01 -38.03 -1.24
N ARG A 26 -4.29 -37.72 -2.33
CA ARG A 26 -3.32 -36.61 -2.36
C ARG A 26 -4.02 -35.30 -2.70
N HIS A 27 -4.84 -34.81 -1.77
CA HIS A 27 -5.57 -33.54 -1.87
C HIS A 27 -4.66 -32.29 -1.74
N SER A 28 -3.38 -32.40 -2.09
CA SER A 28 -2.46 -31.26 -2.08
C SER A 28 -2.52 -30.55 -3.41
N ALA A 29 -2.74 -29.24 -3.41
CA ALA A 29 -2.59 -28.43 -4.61
C ALA A 29 -1.22 -28.73 -5.27
N PRO A 30 -1.17 -28.98 -6.58
CA PRO A 30 0.06 -29.20 -7.31
C PRO A 30 0.97 -27.99 -7.13
N ALA A 31 2.28 -28.22 -7.16
CA ALA A 31 3.27 -27.15 -7.03
C ALA A 31 3.18 -26.22 -8.26
N VAL A 32 2.49 -25.09 -8.10
CA VAL A 32 2.33 -24.06 -9.13
C VAL A 32 3.30 -22.92 -8.87
N HIS A 33 3.97 -22.48 -9.93
CA HIS A 33 4.89 -21.36 -9.86
C HIS A 33 4.17 -20.06 -9.44
N PRO A 34 4.73 -19.20 -8.56
CA PRO A 34 4.03 -18.04 -7.99
C PRO A 34 3.38 -17.10 -9.01
N ARG A 35 4.03 -16.89 -10.16
CA ARG A 35 3.49 -16.07 -11.27
C ARG A 35 2.13 -16.55 -11.80
N TYR A 36 1.90 -17.86 -11.76
CA TYR A 36 0.67 -18.50 -12.25
C TYR A 36 -0.19 -19.02 -11.12
N ARG A 37 0.24 -18.85 -9.86
CA ARG A 37 -0.53 -19.25 -8.68
C ARG A 37 -1.92 -18.64 -8.68
N ASN A 38 -2.05 -17.35 -9.03
CA ASN A 38 -3.35 -16.69 -9.13
C ASN A 38 -4.26 -17.32 -10.22
N ALA A 39 -3.68 -17.66 -11.37
CA ALA A 39 -4.42 -18.32 -12.46
C ALA A 39 -4.76 -19.79 -12.14
N TYR A 40 -3.96 -20.46 -11.30
CA TYR A 40 -4.25 -21.81 -10.83
C TYR A 40 -5.30 -21.79 -9.73
N ASN A 41 -5.14 -20.94 -8.72
CA ASN A 41 -6.10 -20.72 -7.64
C ASN A 41 -7.45 -20.27 -8.19
N SER A 42 -7.49 -19.48 -9.26
CA SER A 42 -8.76 -19.08 -9.87
C SER A 42 -9.52 -20.22 -10.55
N ILE A 43 -8.83 -21.27 -10.98
CA ILE A 43 -9.43 -22.42 -11.70
C ILE A 43 -9.61 -23.62 -10.77
N TYR A 44 -8.74 -23.81 -9.78
CA TYR A 44 -8.62 -25.01 -8.95
C TYR A 44 -8.43 -24.75 -7.46
N GLY A 45 -8.28 -23.49 -7.02
CA GLY A 45 -8.21 -23.17 -5.60
C GLY A 45 -9.56 -23.45 -4.95
N ASP A 46 -9.56 -24.16 -3.83
CA ASP A 46 -10.76 -24.23 -3.01
C ASP A 46 -11.08 -22.80 -2.58
N ARG A 47 -12.34 -22.39 -2.74
CA ARG A 47 -12.81 -21.04 -2.40
C ARG A 47 -12.75 -20.74 -0.88
N GLU A 48 -12.11 -21.60 -0.12
CA GLU A 48 -11.90 -21.49 1.32
C GLU A 48 -10.49 -20.93 1.66
N ASP A 49 -9.55 -20.93 0.71
CA ASP A 49 -8.14 -20.56 0.97
C ASP A 49 -7.77 -19.09 0.66
N GLU A 50 -8.70 -18.29 0.15
CA GLU A 50 -8.51 -16.86 -0.10
C GLU A 50 -9.78 -16.08 0.28
N GLU A 51 -10.06 -15.98 1.58
CA GLU A 51 -10.81 -14.81 2.08
C GLU A 51 -9.80 -13.65 2.12
N PRO A 52 -9.81 -12.70 1.16
CA PRO A 52 -8.96 -11.53 1.24
C PRO A 52 -9.37 -10.76 2.50
N ALA A 53 -8.49 -10.75 3.51
CA ALA A 53 -8.73 -10.08 4.79
C ALA A 53 -9.31 -8.68 4.54
N SER A 54 -10.61 -8.52 4.84
CA SER A 54 -11.35 -7.33 4.43
C SER A 54 -10.86 -6.13 5.25
N THR A 55 -10.03 -5.28 4.66
CA THR A 55 -9.53 -4.05 5.32
C THR A 55 -10.59 -2.94 5.43
N PHE A 56 -11.85 -3.24 5.09
CA PHE A 56 -12.96 -2.29 5.13
C PHE A 56 -13.17 -1.72 6.53
N GLY A 57 -13.21 -2.56 7.56
CA GLY A 57 -13.40 -2.11 8.95
C GLY A 57 -12.30 -1.16 9.41
N LEU A 58 -11.04 -1.47 9.10
CA LEU A 58 -9.90 -0.61 9.43
C LEU A 58 -9.98 0.75 8.74
N ARG A 59 -10.37 0.77 7.45
CA ARG A 59 -10.55 2.02 6.70
C ARG A 59 -11.65 2.89 7.29
N VAL A 60 -12.79 2.30 7.67
CA VAL A 60 -13.90 3.02 8.31
C VAL A 60 -13.48 3.59 9.66
N VAL A 61 -12.81 2.79 10.49
CA VAL A 61 -12.30 3.25 11.80
C VAL A 61 -11.33 4.41 11.63
N PHE A 62 -10.39 4.31 10.68
CA PHE A 62 -9.44 5.36 10.40
C PHE A 62 -10.13 6.65 9.90
N CYS A 63 -11.12 6.53 9.01
CA CYS A 63 -11.93 7.66 8.57
C CYS A 63 -12.67 8.34 9.73
N CYS A 64 -13.27 7.57 10.63
CA CYS A 64 -13.96 8.12 11.80
C CYS A 64 -12.97 8.82 12.75
N LEU A 65 -11.79 8.25 13.00
CA LEU A 65 -10.77 8.86 13.85
C LEU A 65 -10.26 10.18 13.29
N LEU A 66 -9.96 10.23 11.99
CA LEU A 66 -9.56 11.46 11.32
C LEU A 66 -10.68 12.51 11.34
N PHE A 67 -11.92 12.09 11.10
CA PHE A 67 -13.07 13.00 11.12
C PHE A 67 -13.31 13.59 12.51
N ILE A 68 -13.28 12.77 13.56
CA ILE A 68 -13.40 13.24 14.95
C ILE A 68 -12.24 14.17 15.29
N GLY A 69 -11.00 13.80 14.93
CA GLY A 69 -9.83 14.65 15.13
C GLY A 69 -9.97 16.02 14.45
N PHE A 70 -10.47 16.05 13.21
CA PHE A 70 -10.72 17.28 12.47
C PHE A 70 -11.82 18.13 13.11
N VAL A 71 -12.95 17.53 13.48
CA VAL A 71 -14.05 18.22 14.18
C VAL A 71 -13.58 18.77 15.53
N MET A 72 -12.76 18.02 16.27
CA MET A 72 -12.17 18.51 17.52
C MET A 72 -11.20 19.66 17.25
N MET A 73 -10.36 19.58 16.22
CA MET A 73 -9.47 20.69 15.84
C MET A 73 -10.25 21.96 15.48
N ASP A 74 -11.38 21.80 14.78
CA ASP A 74 -12.28 22.87 14.35
C ASP A 74 -13.08 23.47 15.51
N ASN A 75 -13.54 22.65 16.47
CA ASN A 75 -14.32 23.12 17.62
C ASN A 75 -13.47 23.70 18.76
N TYR A 76 -12.26 23.19 18.97
CA TYR A 76 -11.36 23.67 20.01
C TYR A 76 -10.41 24.76 19.51
N ASP A 77 -10.58 25.23 18.26
CA ASP A 77 -9.75 26.26 17.64
C ASP A 77 -8.26 26.01 17.96
N LEU A 78 -7.85 24.73 17.89
CA LEU A 78 -6.50 24.32 18.24
C LEU A 78 -5.60 24.79 17.11
N LYS A 79 -5.13 26.03 17.25
CA LYS A 79 -4.07 26.64 16.46
C LYS A 79 -2.79 25.83 16.67
N VAL A 80 -2.64 24.75 15.93
CA VAL A 80 -1.36 24.08 15.78
C VAL A 80 -0.44 25.09 15.11
N ALA A 81 0.44 25.66 15.92
CA ALA A 81 1.30 26.81 15.66
C ALA A 81 0.59 28.16 15.73
N ASP A 82 0.47 28.69 16.96
CA ASP A 82 0.36 30.13 17.23
C ASP A 82 1.68 30.85 16.87
N VAL A 83 2.21 30.59 15.67
CA VAL A 83 3.22 31.46 15.06
C VAL A 83 2.40 32.47 14.29
N SER A 84 1.95 33.50 15.02
CA SER A 84 1.26 34.62 14.40
C SER A 84 2.18 35.17 13.31
N SER A 85 1.66 35.33 12.09
CA SER A 85 2.45 35.89 10.98
C SER A 85 3.09 37.24 11.34
N SER A 86 2.53 37.95 12.33
CA SER A 86 3.12 39.14 12.93
C SER A 86 4.51 38.91 13.54
N GLN A 87 4.74 37.81 14.28
CA GLN A 87 6.04 37.48 14.88
C GLN A 87 7.09 37.16 13.81
N ILE A 88 6.70 36.50 12.72
CA ILE A 88 7.59 36.24 11.58
C ILE A 88 7.97 37.56 10.90
N THR A 89 7.00 38.45 10.67
CA THR A 89 7.27 39.75 10.04
C THR A 89 8.09 40.68 10.93
N GLU A 90 7.96 40.59 12.25
CA GLU A 90 8.74 41.36 13.22
C GLU A 90 10.19 40.87 13.28
N ALA A 91 10.40 39.55 13.36
CA ALA A 91 11.74 38.97 13.30
C ALA A 91 12.47 39.25 11.97
N VAL A 92 11.75 39.33 10.84
CA VAL A 92 12.33 39.72 9.54
C VAL A 92 12.63 41.21 9.46
N LYS A 93 11.81 42.07 10.11
CA LYS A 93 12.07 43.52 10.20
C LYS A 93 13.28 43.83 11.06
N ASP A 94 13.44 43.16 12.20
CA ASP A 94 14.58 43.36 13.10
C ASP A 94 15.90 42.84 12.50
N GLY A 95 15.83 41.83 11.63
CA GLY A 95 17.00 41.26 10.94
C GLY A 95 17.45 42.03 9.70
N VAL A 96 16.66 42.99 9.20
CA VAL A 96 16.97 43.77 8.00
C VAL A 96 16.91 45.26 8.36
N ASP A 97 18.02 45.77 8.91
CA ASP A 97 18.20 47.22 9.03
C ASP A 97 18.39 47.81 7.63
N VAL A 98 17.26 48.21 7.04
CA VAL A 98 17.17 48.80 5.71
C VAL A 98 18.11 50.01 5.60
N GLN A 99 18.34 50.74 6.69
CA GLN A 99 19.22 51.90 6.73
C GLN A 99 20.69 51.52 6.51
N ALA A 100 21.16 50.43 7.13
CA ALA A 100 22.52 49.92 6.98
C ALA A 100 22.78 49.42 5.54
N VAL A 101 21.81 48.72 4.94
CA VAL A 101 21.90 48.24 3.56
C VAL A 101 21.97 49.39 2.56
N TRP A 102 21.21 50.47 2.78
CA TRP A 102 21.29 51.67 1.92
C TRP A 102 22.65 52.37 2.04
N GLN A 103 23.25 52.41 3.23
CA GLN A 103 24.61 52.94 3.41
C GLN A 103 25.65 52.07 2.70
N GLU A 104 25.55 50.74 2.80
CA GLU A 104 26.44 49.83 2.08
C GLU A 104 26.29 49.97 0.56
N LEU A 105 25.07 50.03 0.03
CA LEU A 105 24.84 50.22 -1.40
C LEU A 105 25.36 51.57 -1.90
N GLN A 106 25.26 52.62 -1.10
CA GLN A 106 25.77 53.95 -1.46
C GLN A 106 27.30 54.01 -1.41
N ASN A 107 27.91 53.27 -0.47
CA ASN A 107 29.37 53.08 -0.42
C ASN A 107 29.88 52.24 -1.61
N PHE A 108 29.14 51.20 -2.02
CA PHE A 108 29.45 50.41 -3.21
C PHE A 108 29.27 51.21 -4.52
N ALA A 109 28.18 51.98 -4.63
CA ALA A 109 27.91 52.84 -5.78
C ALA A 109 28.89 54.02 -5.88
N GLY A 110 29.49 54.45 -4.77
CA GLY A 110 30.54 55.47 -4.72
C GLY A 110 31.93 54.96 -5.11
N GLN A 111 32.10 53.66 -5.40
CA GLN A 111 33.39 53.04 -5.68
C GLN A 111 33.64 52.75 -7.18
N GLU A 112 32.70 53.10 -8.07
CA GLU A 112 32.85 52.88 -9.53
C GLU A 112 33.48 54.03 -10.33
N ASP A 113 33.93 55.11 -9.70
CA ASP A 113 34.66 56.16 -10.42
C ASP A 113 35.90 56.61 -9.64
N VAL A 114 37.07 56.11 -10.03
CA VAL A 114 38.30 56.86 -10.39
C VAL A 114 39.33 55.83 -10.93
N PRO A 115 40.04 56.14 -12.05
CA PRO A 115 40.82 55.22 -12.89
C PRO A 115 41.90 54.35 -12.23
#